data_AF-G5DXF4-F1
#
_entry.id   AF-G5DXF4-F1
#
_cell.length_a   1.000
_cell.length_b   1.000
_cell.length_c   1.000
_cell.angle_alpha   90.00
_cell.angle_beta   90.00
_cell.angle_gamma   90.00
#
_symmetry.space_group_name_H-M   'P 1'
#
loop_
_entity.id
_entity.type
_entity.pdbx_description
1 polymer ?
#
loop_
_entity_poly.entity_id
_entity_poly.type
_entity_poly.pdbx_seq_one_letter_code
_entity_poly.pdbx_strand_id
1 'polypeptide(L)'
;WIGTPPQEFALIVDTGSTVTYVPCNSCDQCGNHQDPKFQPDLSDTYHPVKCNPDCTCDTENDQCTYERQYAEMSSSSGILGEDLVSFGNMSELKPQRAVFGCENAETGDLFSQHADGIMGLGRGDLSIVDQLVEKGVINDSFSLCYGGMEVGGGAMVLGQISPPSDMVFSHSDPDRSPYYNIELRGLHVAGKKLDINPQVFDGKHGTILDSGTTYAYLPEAAFLPFIQAITSELHGLKQIRGPDPNYNDVCFSGAGSEIPELYKTFPSVDMVFDNGEKYSLSPENYLFKHSKVHGAYCLGVFQNGKDPTTLLGGIVVRNTLVTYDREHSKVGFWKTNCSVLWERLNASSISPAPAPLGGEVAATDMSPAPATDMSPAPLGGEISDTGMPPAPLGGEVSNTGMPPAPLGAEISDTGMPPASAPNGAPSHVISGDFQVGYITFVISLSVKYLDLKPHGSELSTSIAKELGVNISQVHLLNMTSAGNGSLISCSIYPEGSAKYFSNTTATHIISRLAEVQLPDTFGSYKLVNWKVQPPLKKSWRQQHYLVVFMAIIITLMLGLSVYGIWFVWRWRQEATIPYKPVGS
;
A
#
# COMPACT_ATOMS: atom_id res chain seq x y z
N TRP A 1 4.79 14.91 -6.48
CA TRP A 1 5.43 15.77 -7.49
C TRP A 1 6.50 16.63 -6.83
N ILE A 2 7.51 17.01 -7.60
CA ILE A 2 8.63 17.87 -7.17
C ILE A 2 8.87 18.93 -8.25
N GLY A 3 9.02 20.19 -7.86
CA GLY A 3 9.46 21.29 -8.72
C GLY A 3 8.38 22.18 -9.34
N THR A 4 8.84 23.20 -10.08
CA THR A 4 8.00 24.15 -10.82
C THR A 4 8.53 24.34 -12.26
N PRO A 5 7.85 23.83 -13.30
CA PRO A 5 6.61 23.06 -13.26
C PRO A 5 6.77 21.70 -12.54
N PRO A 6 5.68 21.14 -11.95
CA PRO A 6 5.75 19.91 -11.19
C PRO A 6 6.15 18.68 -12.03
N GLN A 7 7.12 17.91 -11.55
CA GLN A 7 7.56 16.62 -12.11
C GLN A 7 7.00 15.48 -11.24
N GLU A 8 6.47 14.43 -11.86
CA GLU A 8 5.78 13.31 -11.18
C GLU A 8 6.74 12.15 -10.87
N PHE A 9 6.58 11.54 -9.69
CA PHE A 9 7.39 10.41 -9.23
C PHE A 9 6.54 9.45 -8.40
N ALA A 10 6.74 8.16 -8.60
CA ALA A 10 6.21 7.06 -7.80
C ALA A 10 7.26 6.58 -6.80
N LEU A 11 7.08 6.91 -5.52
CA LEU A 11 8.04 6.59 -4.46
C LEU A 11 7.56 5.43 -3.58
N ILE A 12 8.51 4.64 -3.08
CA ILE A 12 8.27 3.66 -2.01
C ILE A 12 8.04 4.43 -0.71
N VAL A 13 6.91 4.20 -0.05
CA VAL A 13 6.65 4.76 1.29
C VAL A 13 7.39 3.91 2.31
N ASP A 14 8.36 4.49 3.00
CA ASP A 14 9.31 3.75 3.83
C ASP A 14 9.43 4.34 5.24
N THR A 15 8.85 3.68 6.24
CA THR A 15 8.96 4.03 7.65
C THR A 15 10.25 3.51 8.30
N GLY A 16 11.00 2.66 7.59
CA GLY A 16 12.32 2.15 7.96
C GLY A 16 13.49 3.02 7.51
N SER A 17 13.25 4.16 6.84
CA SER A 17 14.29 5.12 6.49
C SER A 17 13.84 6.57 6.63
N THR A 18 14.80 7.49 6.71
CA THR A 18 14.52 8.91 6.98
C THR A 18 14.67 9.81 5.76
N VAL A 19 15.32 9.39 4.67
CA VAL A 19 15.62 10.31 3.56
C VAL A 19 14.62 10.07 2.44
N THR A 20 13.96 11.14 2.00
CA THR A 20 13.20 11.12 0.74
C THR A 20 14.12 11.48 -0.41
N TYR A 21 14.09 10.72 -1.51
CA TYR A 21 14.95 10.96 -2.66
C TYR A 21 14.38 10.47 -3.98
N VAL A 22 14.94 11.01 -5.06
CA VAL A 22 14.71 10.62 -6.45
C VAL A 22 16.01 10.71 -7.27
N PRO A 23 16.15 9.92 -8.35
CA PRO A 23 17.28 9.99 -9.25
C PRO A 23 17.23 11.26 -10.05
N CYS A 24 18.36 11.96 -10.08
CA CYS A 24 18.53 13.14 -10.89
C CYS A 24 19.03 12.80 -12.29
N ASN A 25 18.71 13.65 -13.26
CA ASN A 25 19.14 13.55 -14.65
C ASN A 25 20.66 13.27 -14.78
N SER A 26 21.48 13.91 -13.94
CA SER A 26 22.94 13.73 -13.88
C SER A 26 23.39 12.35 -13.39
N CYS A 27 22.48 11.49 -12.91
CA CYS A 27 22.84 10.21 -12.35
C CYS A 27 23.15 9.17 -13.42
N ASP A 28 24.44 9.00 -13.73
CA ASP A 28 24.92 7.95 -14.64
C ASP A 28 24.96 6.56 -14.00
N GLN A 29 24.91 6.48 -12.67
CA GLN A 29 24.98 5.24 -11.88
C GLN A 29 23.65 4.84 -11.23
N CYS A 30 22.53 5.35 -11.73
CA CYS A 30 21.18 4.98 -11.28
C CYS A 30 20.49 4.04 -12.27
N GLY A 31 19.52 3.30 -11.77
CA GLY A 31 18.63 2.45 -12.55
C GLY A 31 17.80 3.19 -13.59
N ASN A 32 17.01 2.40 -14.33
CA ASN A 32 15.91 2.93 -15.14
C ASN A 32 14.60 2.53 -14.44
N HIS A 33 13.90 3.54 -13.92
CA HIS A 33 12.67 3.36 -13.15
C HIS A 33 11.43 3.64 -14.01
N GLN A 34 10.27 3.79 -13.38
CA GLN A 34 8.99 3.97 -14.03
C GLN A 34 8.90 5.31 -14.77
N ASP A 35 9.27 6.39 -14.09
CA ASP A 35 9.14 7.77 -14.55
C ASP A 35 10.52 8.40 -14.84
N PRO A 36 10.57 9.52 -15.60
CA PRO A 36 11.83 10.19 -15.90
C PRO A 36 12.53 10.70 -14.65
N LYS A 37 13.86 10.62 -14.64
CA LYS A 37 14.72 11.22 -13.60
C LYS A 37 14.40 12.70 -13.40
N PHE A 38 14.49 13.18 -12.16
CA PHE A 38 14.28 14.59 -11.83
C PHE A 38 15.25 15.47 -12.61
N GLN A 39 14.72 16.55 -13.18
CA GLN A 39 15.47 17.54 -13.94
C GLN A 39 15.54 18.84 -13.13
N PRO A 40 16.61 19.05 -12.34
CA PRO A 40 16.75 20.25 -11.52
C PRO A 40 16.70 21.54 -12.34
N ASP A 41 17.34 21.55 -13.52
CA ASP A 41 17.42 22.72 -14.41
C ASP A 41 16.08 23.13 -15.03
N LEU A 42 15.07 22.25 -14.98
CA LEU A 42 13.72 22.56 -15.45
C LEU A 42 12.81 23.07 -14.33
N SER A 43 13.28 23.14 -13.09
CA SER A 43 12.51 23.64 -11.96
C SER A 43 12.99 25.04 -11.55
N ASP A 44 12.13 26.04 -11.73
CA ASP A 44 12.42 27.42 -11.33
C ASP A 44 12.53 27.61 -9.81
N THR A 45 12.05 26.63 -9.03
CA THR A 45 12.01 26.66 -7.56
C THR A 45 13.07 25.77 -6.89
N TYR A 46 13.87 25.07 -7.69
CA TYR A 46 14.94 24.19 -7.21
C TYR A 46 16.14 24.98 -6.72
N HIS A 47 16.64 24.62 -5.54
CA HIS A 47 17.90 25.11 -5.00
C HIS A 47 18.73 23.95 -4.42
N PRO A 48 19.99 23.76 -4.83
CA PRO A 48 20.86 22.82 -4.14
C PRO A 48 21.11 23.29 -2.71
N VAL A 49 21.13 22.37 -1.75
CA VAL A 49 21.44 22.69 -0.36
C VAL A 49 22.94 22.92 -0.24
N LYS A 50 23.30 24.16 0.08
CA LYS A 50 24.70 24.55 0.31
C LYS A 50 25.24 23.91 1.58
N CYS A 51 26.53 23.63 1.56
CA CYS A 51 27.24 23.12 2.71
C CYS A 51 27.00 23.99 3.96
N ASN A 52 26.75 23.32 5.06
CA ASN A 52 26.63 23.91 6.38
C ASN A 52 27.29 22.98 7.42
N PRO A 53 27.54 23.46 8.65
CA PRO A 53 28.17 22.64 9.69
C PRO A 53 27.38 21.37 10.07
N ASP A 54 26.09 21.31 9.74
CA ASP A 54 25.17 20.23 10.10
C ASP A 54 25.04 19.17 9.00
N CYS A 55 25.79 19.28 7.91
CA CYS A 55 25.76 18.32 6.81
C CYS A 55 27.16 17.88 6.38
N THR A 56 27.25 16.66 5.83
CA THR A 56 28.46 16.22 5.12
C THR A 56 28.48 16.90 3.76
N CYS A 57 29.63 17.41 3.33
CA CYS A 57 29.73 18.19 2.09
C CYS A 57 30.65 17.52 1.06
N ASP A 58 30.31 17.71 -0.22
CA ASP A 58 31.24 17.42 -1.30
C ASP A 58 32.36 18.47 -1.32
N THR A 59 33.55 18.07 -1.77
CA THR A 59 34.70 18.98 -1.83
C THR A 59 34.73 19.83 -3.11
N GLU A 60 33.93 19.47 -4.11
CA GLU A 60 33.96 20.09 -5.44
C GLU A 60 33.01 21.30 -5.54
N ASN A 61 31.77 21.17 -5.06
CA ASN A 61 30.73 22.18 -5.26
C ASN A 61 30.20 22.80 -3.95
N ASP A 62 30.73 22.39 -2.79
CA ASP A 62 30.33 22.85 -1.46
C ASP A 62 28.82 22.63 -1.22
N GLN A 63 28.35 21.43 -1.58
CA GLN A 63 26.96 20.99 -1.48
C GLN A 63 26.82 19.90 -0.42
N CYS A 64 25.71 19.92 0.31
CA CYS A 64 25.40 18.87 1.26
C CYS A 64 25.12 17.55 0.52
N THR A 65 25.73 16.46 1.00
CA THR A 65 25.55 15.11 0.48
C THR A 65 24.78 14.25 1.45
N TYR A 66 24.22 13.16 0.94
CA TYR A 66 23.68 12.09 1.76
C TYR A 66 24.10 10.74 1.20
N GLU A 67 24.17 9.76 2.09
CA GLU A 67 24.41 8.35 1.76
C GLU A 67 23.56 7.50 2.69
N ARG A 68 22.92 6.47 2.12
CA ARG A 68 22.11 5.51 2.86
C ARG A 68 22.40 4.10 2.36
N GLN A 69 22.50 3.18 3.31
CA GLN A 69 22.61 1.75 3.07
C GLN A 69 21.43 1.04 3.75
N TYR A 70 20.78 0.15 3.02
CA TYR A 70 19.59 -0.59 3.46
C TYR A 70 19.93 -1.98 3.99
N ALA A 71 18.98 -2.61 4.68
CA ALA A 71 19.15 -3.96 5.25
C ALA A 71 19.46 -5.03 4.19
N GLU A 72 18.94 -4.86 2.97
CA GLU A 72 19.23 -5.70 1.80
C GLU A 72 20.62 -5.42 1.16
N MET A 73 21.42 -4.54 1.77
CA MET A 73 22.77 -4.12 1.35
C MET A 73 22.83 -3.22 0.12
N SER A 74 21.70 -2.88 -0.48
CA SER A 74 21.59 -1.80 -1.47
C SER A 74 21.95 -0.45 -0.84
N SER A 75 22.45 0.47 -1.66
CA SER A 75 22.79 1.83 -1.23
C SER A 75 22.30 2.88 -2.21
N SER A 76 22.02 4.06 -1.67
CA SER A 76 21.66 5.27 -2.40
C SER A 76 22.51 6.42 -1.89
N SER A 77 23.02 7.25 -2.80
CA SER A 77 23.82 8.42 -2.45
C SER A 77 23.63 9.55 -3.46
N GLY A 78 23.82 10.78 -3.00
CA GLY A 78 23.67 11.95 -3.84
C GLY A 78 23.85 13.26 -3.10
N ILE A 79 23.33 14.34 -3.69
CA ILE A 79 23.31 15.67 -3.10
C ILE A 79 21.93 15.99 -2.55
N LEU A 80 21.87 16.82 -1.52
CA LEU A 80 20.60 17.33 -1.01
C LEU A 80 20.18 18.55 -1.84
N GLY A 81 18.92 18.53 -2.28
CA GLY A 81 18.26 19.64 -2.97
C GLY A 81 17.00 20.05 -2.22
N GLU A 82 16.60 21.29 -2.40
CA GLU A 82 15.36 21.83 -1.87
C GLU A 82 14.46 22.28 -3.01
N ASP A 83 13.19 21.85 -3.00
CA ASP A 83 12.20 22.28 -3.97
C ASP A 83 10.77 22.18 -3.40
N LEU A 84 9.77 22.57 -4.19
CA LEU A 84 8.35 22.40 -3.85
C LEU A 84 7.91 20.96 -4.09
N VAL A 85 7.42 20.31 -3.03
CA VAL A 85 6.88 18.95 -3.03
C VAL A 85 5.37 18.98 -2.79
N SER A 86 4.63 18.18 -3.53
CA SER A 86 3.18 17.97 -3.35
C SER A 86 2.81 16.48 -3.45
N PHE A 87 1.72 16.08 -2.80
CA PHE A 87 1.36 14.68 -2.55
C PHE A 87 0.00 14.34 -3.13
N GLY A 88 -0.12 13.35 -4.02
CA GLY A 88 -1.40 12.99 -4.67
C GLY A 88 -2.22 14.13 -5.31
N ASN A 89 -3.14 13.78 -6.20
CA ASN A 89 -4.16 14.72 -6.68
C ASN A 89 -5.30 14.91 -5.67
N MET A 90 -5.37 14.03 -4.66
CA MET A 90 -6.40 14.02 -3.62
C MET A 90 -5.97 14.70 -2.31
N SER A 91 -4.72 15.14 -2.18
CA SER A 91 -4.30 15.83 -0.96
C SER A 91 -4.78 17.27 -0.96
N GLU A 92 -5.27 17.71 0.19
CA GLU A 92 -5.59 19.11 0.47
C GLU A 92 -4.34 19.92 0.84
N LEU A 93 -3.21 19.24 1.11
CA LEU A 93 -1.96 19.88 1.45
C LEU A 93 -1.38 20.59 0.23
N LYS A 94 -1.30 21.92 0.33
CA LYS A 94 -0.64 22.76 -0.69
C LYS A 94 0.83 22.36 -0.84
N PRO A 95 1.46 22.61 -2.01
CA PRO A 95 2.88 22.36 -2.20
C PRO A 95 3.73 22.96 -1.08
N GLN A 96 4.60 22.15 -0.49
CA GLN A 96 5.50 22.55 0.58
C GLN A 96 6.92 22.50 0.08
N ARG A 97 7.70 23.52 0.43
CA ARG A 97 9.14 23.44 0.26
C ARG A 97 9.66 22.26 1.07
N ALA A 98 10.55 21.43 0.55
CA ALA A 98 11.15 20.32 1.28
C ALA A 98 12.54 20.01 0.72
N VAL A 99 13.42 19.57 1.61
CA VAL A 99 14.72 19.01 1.30
C VAL A 99 14.56 17.53 0.98
N PHE A 100 15.18 17.10 -0.12
CA PHE A 100 15.18 15.72 -0.57
C PHE A 100 16.53 15.38 -1.21
N GLY A 101 16.81 14.09 -1.35
CA GLY A 101 17.98 13.59 -2.04
C GLY A 101 17.80 13.60 -3.56
N CYS A 102 18.74 14.22 -4.25
CA CYS A 102 18.96 14.12 -5.68
C CYS A 102 20.04 13.04 -5.89
N GLU A 103 19.63 11.81 -6.19
CA GLU A 103 20.55 10.67 -6.28
C GLU A 103 21.54 10.83 -7.44
N ASN A 104 22.78 10.41 -7.19
CA ASN A 104 23.87 10.33 -8.16
C ASN A 104 24.40 8.89 -8.32
N ALA A 105 24.08 7.98 -7.40
CA ALA A 105 24.40 6.57 -7.53
C ALA A 105 23.47 5.67 -6.71
N GLU A 106 23.13 4.52 -7.29
CA GLU A 106 22.35 3.44 -6.68
C GLU A 106 23.09 2.11 -6.82
N THR A 107 22.89 1.20 -5.87
CA THR A 107 23.42 -0.15 -5.94
C THR A 107 22.36 -1.19 -5.56
N GLY A 108 22.65 -2.47 -5.86
CA GLY A 108 21.80 -3.58 -5.42
C GLY A 108 20.42 -3.57 -6.05
N ASP A 109 19.41 -3.90 -5.25
CA ASP A 109 18.04 -4.07 -5.71
C ASP A 109 17.39 -2.73 -6.08
N LEU A 110 17.84 -1.60 -5.47
CA LEU A 110 17.42 -0.24 -5.83
C LEU A 110 17.65 0.06 -7.32
N PHE A 111 18.81 -0.34 -7.86
CA PHE A 111 19.16 -0.11 -9.27
C PHE A 111 18.18 -0.77 -10.26
N SER A 112 17.48 -1.82 -9.83
CA SER A 112 16.51 -2.55 -10.64
C SER A 112 15.06 -2.32 -10.22
N GLN A 113 14.85 -1.43 -9.26
CA GLN A 113 13.55 -1.15 -8.67
C GLN A 113 12.62 -0.47 -9.69
N HIS A 114 11.33 -0.79 -9.61
CA HIS A 114 10.33 -0.18 -10.48
C HIS A 114 9.97 1.24 -10.06
N ALA A 115 9.79 1.47 -8.76
CA ALA A 115 9.57 2.79 -8.20
C ALA A 115 10.77 3.71 -8.45
N ASP A 116 10.51 5.01 -8.56
CA ASP A 116 11.52 6.00 -8.91
C ASP A 116 12.42 6.36 -7.75
N GLY A 117 12.04 6.07 -6.51
CA GLY A 117 12.83 6.42 -5.35
C GLY A 117 12.11 6.04 -4.06
N ILE A 118 12.55 6.62 -2.96
CA ILE A 118 12.03 6.35 -1.62
C ILE A 118 11.53 7.64 -0.98
N MET A 119 10.38 7.55 -0.31
CA MET A 119 9.86 8.57 0.59
C MET A 119 10.09 8.08 2.02
N GLY A 120 11.10 8.64 2.69
CA GLY A 120 11.44 8.30 4.06
C GLY A 120 10.48 8.95 5.05
N LEU A 121 9.84 8.13 5.89
CA LEU A 121 8.87 8.49 6.94
C LEU A 121 9.39 8.17 8.35
N GLY A 122 10.59 7.60 8.48
CA GLY A 122 11.29 7.41 9.75
C GLY A 122 11.55 8.74 10.48
N ARG A 123 11.99 8.68 11.73
CA ARG A 123 12.26 9.86 12.57
C ARG A 123 13.64 10.45 12.24
N GLY A 124 13.66 11.69 11.75
CA GLY A 124 14.88 12.47 11.54
C GLY A 124 14.66 13.63 10.58
N ASP A 125 15.48 14.68 10.68
CA ASP A 125 15.25 15.98 10.04
C ASP A 125 15.06 15.95 8.50
N LEU A 126 15.62 14.93 7.81
CA LEU A 126 15.44 14.74 6.37
C LEU A 126 14.14 14.01 6.00
N SER A 127 13.39 13.51 6.99
CA SER A 127 12.11 12.85 6.80
C SER A 127 11.10 13.86 6.30
N ILE A 128 10.26 13.42 5.35
CA ILE A 128 9.22 14.29 4.84
C ILE A 128 8.21 14.63 5.94
N VAL A 129 7.99 13.72 6.89
CA VAL A 129 7.05 13.95 8.00
C VAL A 129 7.59 15.02 8.93
N ASP A 130 8.87 14.92 9.33
CA ASP A 130 9.52 15.90 10.20
C ASP A 130 9.50 17.30 9.60
N GLN A 131 9.86 17.43 8.32
CA GLN A 131 9.86 18.73 7.64
C GLN A 131 8.46 19.36 7.53
N LEU A 132 7.40 18.55 7.41
CA LEU A 132 6.02 19.03 7.37
C LEU A 132 5.51 19.41 8.77
N VAL A 133 5.88 18.65 9.80
CA VAL A 133 5.56 18.93 11.20
C VAL A 133 6.25 20.22 11.67
N GLU A 134 7.53 20.40 11.35
CA GLU A 134 8.30 21.60 11.69
C GLU A 134 7.67 22.87 11.10
N LYS A 135 7.07 22.77 9.90
CA LYS A 135 6.36 23.87 9.23
C LYS A 135 4.95 24.10 9.79
N GLY A 136 4.49 23.25 10.70
CA GLY A 136 3.15 23.34 11.29
C GLY A 136 2.02 23.11 10.28
N VAL A 137 2.29 22.43 9.17
CA VAL A 137 1.27 22.16 8.13
C VAL A 137 0.54 20.85 8.31
N ILE A 138 1.07 19.96 9.16
CA ILE A 138 0.42 18.75 9.66
C ILE A 138 0.70 18.59 11.16
N ASN A 139 -0.16 17.87 11.88
CA ASN A 139 0.15 17.37 13.21
C ASN A 139 1.26 16.32 13.16
N ASP A 140 1.92 16.05 14.30
CA ASP A 140 2.98 15.04 14.42
C ASP A 140 2.41 13.61 14.47
N SER A 141 1.78 13.22 13.36
CA SER A 141 1.14 11.94 13.15
C SER A 141 0.95 11.68 11.65
N PHE A 142 0.88 10.42 11.27
CA PHE A 142 0.42 9.99 9.96
C PHE A 142 -0.17 8.57 10.03
N SER A 143 -0.89 8.15 9.00
CA SER A 143 -1.47 6.81 8.94
C SER A 143 -1.29 6.15 7.57
N LEU A 144 -1.08 4.84 7.57
CA LEU A 144 -0.95 3.99 6.37
C LEU A 144 -1.99 2.88 6.41
N CYS A 145 -2.65 2.61 5.28
CA CYS A 145 -3.63 1.54 5.15
C CYS A 145 -3.39 0.76 3.86
N TYR A 146 -2.79 -0.42 3.95
CA TYR A 146 -2.52 -1.26 2.77
C TYR A 146 -3.73 -2.09 2.36
N GLY A 147 -3.95 -2.20 1.05
CA GLY A 147 -4.92 -3.12 0.50
C GLY A 147 -4.65 -4.58 0.92
N GLY A 148 -5.70 -5.39 0.88
CA GLY A 148 -5.66 -6.81 1.20
C GLY A 148 -4.83 -7.64 0.21
N MET A 149 -4.76 -8.96 0.44
CA MET A 149 -3.98 -9.86 -0.44
C MET A 149 -4.40 -9.83 -1.91
N GLU A 150 -5.67 -9.52 -2.22
CA GLU A 150 -6.21 -9.46 -3.58
C GLU A 150 -6.40 -8.04 -4.12
N VAL A 151 -6.19 -7.03 -3.27
CA VAL A 151 -6.46 -5.64 -3.60
C VAL A 151 -5.15 -4.88 -3.46
N GLY A 152 -4.57 -4.47 -4.60
CA GLY A 152 -3.39 -3.60 -4.60
C GLY A 152 -3.70 -2.18 -4.11
N GLY A 153 -2.64 -1.42 -3.84
CA GLY A 153 -2.75 -0.02 -3.42
C GLY A 153 -3.06 0.14 -1.93
N GLY A 154 -3.64 1.28 -1.58
CA GLY A 154 -3.89 1.67 -0.20
C GLY A 154 -4.18 3.15 -0.05
N ALA A 155 -4.13 3.63 1.18
CA ALA A 155 -4.25 5.05 1.51
C ALA A 155 -3.14 5.47 2.47
N MET A 156 -2.69 6.71 2.31
CA MET A 156 -1.81 7.41 3.25
C MET A 156 -2.53 8.68 3.70
N VAL A 157 -2.46 8.95 4.99
CA VAL A 157 -2.97 10.18 5.60
C VAL A 157 -1.81 10.89 6.28
N LEU A 158 -1.53 12.13 5.87
CA LEU A 158 -0.54 12.98 6.51
C LEU A 158 -1.26 13.86 7.54
N GLY A 159 -0.80 13.82 8.78
CA GLY A 159 -1.46 14.45 9.92
C GLY A 159 -2.29 13.49 10.77
N GLN A 160 -3.00 14.06 11.74
CA GLN A 160 -3.75 13.30 12.73
C GLN A 160 -5.15 12.94 12.22
N ILE A 161 -5.60 11.74 12.56
CA ILE A 161 -6.99 11.31 12.44
C ILE A 161 -7.52 10.89 13.81
N SER A 162 -8.83 11.02 14.02
CA SER A 162 -9.46 10.50 15.23
C SER A 162 -9.38 8.97 15.24
N PRO A 163 -8.77 8.35 16.27
CA PRO A 163 -8.64 6.91 16.32
C PRO A 163 -10.02 6.26 16.52
N PRO A 164 -10.38 5.23 15.74
CA PRO A 164 -11.54 4.38 16.01
C PRO A 164 -11.46 3.75 17.41
N SER A 165 -12.62 3.51 18.03
CA SER A 165 -12.71 3.03 19.42
C SER A 165 -12.10 1.65 19.67
N ASP A 166 -12.01 0.83 18.63
CA ASP A 166 -11.46 -0.53 18.65
C ASP A 166 -10.03 -0.62 18.11
N MET A 167 -9.36 0.53 17.91
CA MET A 167 -7.94 0.58 17.59
C MET A 167 -7.11 0.16 18.82
N VAL A 168 -6.17 -0.76 18.62
CA VAL A 168 -5.21 -1.19 19.66
C VAL A 168 -3.89 -0.47 19.50
N PHE A 169 -3.21 -0.15 20.59
CA PHE A 169 -1.98 0.64 20.58
C PHE A 169 -0.81 -0.12 21.20
N SER A 170 0.38 0.12 20.66
CA SER A 170 1.65 -0.23 21.28
C SER A 170 2.50 1.02 21.47
N HIS A 171 3.25 1.07 22.57
CA HIS A 171 4.23 2.13 22.76
C HIS A 171 5.33 2.04 21.69
N SER A 172 5.81 3.20 21.24
CA SER A 172 6.86 3.33 20.23
C SER A 172 7.89 4.34 20.72
N ASP A 173 8.91 3.82 21.39
CA ASP A 173 9.97 4.59 22.02
C ASP A 173 10.84 5.30 20.96
N PRO A 174 10.81 6.65 20.87
CA PRO A 174 11.63 7.40 19.91
C PRO A 174 13.12 7.42 20.27
N ASP A 175 13.49 7.17 21.54
CA ASP A 175 14.89 7.18 21.98
C ASP A 175 15.60 5.86 21.63
N ARG A 176 14.82 4.81 21.36
CA ARG A 176 15.34 3.48 21.00
C ARG A 176 16.01 3.45 19.64
N SER A 177 15.38 4.04 18.63
CA SER A 177 15.87 4.07 17.26
C SER A 177 15.12 5.11 16.43
N PRO A 178 15.63 5.54 15.25
CA PRO A 178 14.87 6.39 14.33
C PRO A 178 13.67 5.66 13.70
N TYR A 179 13.50 4.36 13.96
CA TYR A 179 12.43 3.54 13.41
C TYR A 179 11.21 3.51 14.33
N TYR A 180 10.09 3.03 13.81
CA TYR A 180 8.88 2.83 14.62
C TYR A 180 8.91 1.48 15.30
N ASN A 181 9.31 1.50 16.58
CA ASN A 181 9.34 0.30 17.39
C ASN A 181 7.96 -0.07 17.93
N ILE A 182 7.71 -1.37 18.06
CA ILE A 182 6.52 -1.95 18.68
C ILE A 182 6.98 -2.79 19.87
N GLU A 183 6.36 -2.59 21.04
CA GLU A 183 6.69 -3.31 22.27
C GLU A 183 6.07 -4.73 22.27
N LEU A 184 6.56 -5.60 21.38
CA LEU A 184 6.10 -6.98 21.22
C LEU A 184 6.64 -7.88 22.35
N ARG A 185 5.76 -8.60 23.04
CA ARG A 185 6.12 -9.51 24.15
C ARG A 185 5.87 -10.98 23.86
N GLY A 186 5.06 -11.29 22.85
CA GLY A 186 4.76 -12.68 22.54
C GLY A 186 3.90 -12.84 21.29
N LEU A 187 3.83 -14.09 20.84
CA LEU A 187 2.97 -14.53 19.75
C LEU A 187 2.04 -15.62 20.27
N HIS A 188 0.77 -15.56 19.86
CA HIS A 188 -0.16 -16.67 20.04
C HIS A 188 -0.56 -17.23 18.68
N VAL A 189 -0.66 -18.55 18.56
CA VAL A 189 -1.12 -19.24 17.34
C VAL A 189 -2.30 -20.11 17.70
N ALA A 190 -3.41 -19.97 16.97
CA ALA A 190 -4.68 -20.66 17.29
C ALA A 190 -5.11 -20.45 18.76
N GLY A 191 -4.89 -19.24 19.29
CA GLY A 191 -5.18 -18.87 20.68
C GLY A 191 -4.21 -19.41 21.73
N LYS A 192 -3.20 -20.21 21.36
CA LYS A 192 -2.19 -20.76 22.28
C LYS A 192 -0.95 -19.86 22.31
N LYS A 193 -0.52 -19.47 23.51
CA LYS A 193 0.73 -18.72 23.71
C LYS A 193 1.93 -19.59 23.33
N LEU A 194 2.82 -19.04 22.50
CA LEU A 194 4.10 -19.67 22.20
C LEU A 194 5.09 -19.48 23.35
N ASP A 195 5.89 -20.52 23.63
CA ASP A 195 6.95 -20.47 24.64
C ASP A 195 8.19 -19.76 24.07
N ILE A 196 8.10 -18.43 24.04
CA ILE A 196 9.16 -17.53 23.56
C ILE A 196 9.52 -16.60 24.72
N ASN A 197 10.81 -16.50 25.03
CA ASN A 197 11.29 -15.50 25.99
C ASN A 197 11.02 -14.08 25.41
N PRO A 198 10.27 -13.20 26.09
CA PRO A 198 9.97 -11.85 25.58
C PRO A 198 11.21 -11.02 25.22
N GLN A 199 12.36 -11.30 25.84
CA GLN A 199 13.64 -10.65 25.54
C GLN A 199 14.13 -10.90 24.10
N VAL A 200 13.63 -11.94 23.43
CA VAL A 200 13.93 -12.20 22.01
C VAL A 200 13.48 -11.03 21.12
N PHE A 201 12.35 -10.39 21.45
CA PHE A 201 11.81 -9.27 20.68
C PHE A 201 12.45 -7.91 21.03
N ASP A 202 13.36 -7.90 22.01
CA ASP A 202 14.06 -6.71 22.49
C ASP A 202 15.51 -6.63 21.96
N GLY A 203 15.90 -7.57 21.09
CA GLY A 203 17.27 -7.70 20.58
C GLY A 203 17.69 -6.60 19.58
N LYS A 204 18.90 -6.04 19.75
CA LYS A 204 19.49 -4.98 18.91
C LYS A 204 18.55 -3.78 18.76
N HIS A 205 17.76 -3.69 17.70
CA HIS A 205 16.79 -2.61 17.50
C HIS A 205 15.38 -2.96 18.00
N GLY A 206 15.15 -4.17 18.51
CA GLY A 206 13.85 -4.64 18.98
C GLY A 206 12.95 -5.12 17.86
N THR A 207 11.67 -4.80 17.96
CA THR A 207 10.68 -5.05 16.92
C THR A 207 10.37 -3.76 16.18
N ILE A 208 10.68 -3.69 14.90
CA ILE A 208 10.46 -2.52 14.02
C ILE A 208 9.26 -2.80 13.11
N LEU A 209 8.35 -1.84 12.99
CA LEU A 209 7.32 -1.81 11.95
C LEU A 209 7.82 -0.98 10.76
N ASP A 210 8.00 -1.65 9.63
CA ASP A 210 8.67 -1.10 8.47
C ASP A 210 7.83 -1.29 7.19
N SER A 211 7.34 -0.19 6.64
CA SER A 211 6.60 -0.21 5.37
C SER A 211 7.47 -0.45 4.13
N GLY A 212 8.78 -0.18 4.21
CA GLY A 212 9.73 -0.47 3.13
C GLY A 212 10.04 -1.96 3.03
N THR A 213 9.76 -2.73 4.09
CA THR A 213 9.93 -4.19 4.10
C THR A 213 8.66 -4.90 3.65
N THR A 214 8.77 -5.87 2.73
CA THR A 214 7.61 -6.63 2.23
C THR A 214 7.07 -7.64 3.24
N TYR A 215 7.96 -8.45 3.83
CA TYR A 215 7.63 -9.61 4.66
C TYR A 215 7.95 -9.40 6.14
N ALA A 216 7.59 -10.34 7.00
CA ALA A 216 8.05 -10.33 8.39
C ALA A 216 9.32 -11.18 8.55
N TYR A 217 10.25 -10.72 9.39
CA TYR A 217 11.49 -11.41 9.71
C TYR A 217 11.61 -11.53 11.23
N LEU A 218 11.64 -12.77 11.71
CA LEU A 218 11.74 -13.08 13.14
C LEU A 218 13.15 -13.63 13.47
N PRO A 219 13.70 -13.31 14.66
CA PRO A 219 14.86 -14.02 15.18
C PRO A 219 14.59 -15.52 15.26
N GLU A 220 15.63 -16.34 15.10
CA GLU A 220 15.50 -17.81 15.06
C GLU A 220 14.69 -18.38 16.24
N ALA A 221 14.93 -17.86 17.45
CA ALA A 221 14.26 -18.28 18.68
C ALA A 221 12.75 -18.01 18.69
N ALA A 222 12.25 -17.07 17.86
CA ALA A 222 10.82 -16.82 17.66
C ALA A 222 10.30 -17.49 16.38
N PHE A 223 11.11 -17.54 15.32
CA PHE A 223 10.75 -18.14 14.03
C PHE A 223 10.45 -19.64 14.14
N LEU A 224 11.31 -20.41 14.81
CA LEU A 224 11.15 -21.87 14.90
C LEU A 224 9.89 -22.29 15.67
N PRO A 225 9.57 -21.73 16.86
CA PRO A 225 8.29 -21.99 17.52
C PRO A 225 7.09 -21.53 16.68
N PHE A 226 7.20 -20.40 15.98
CA PHE A 226 6.12 -19.88 15.13
C PHE A 226 5.78 -20.84 13.99
N ILE A 227 6.76 -21.26 13.18
CA ILE A 227 6.52 -22.18 12.07
C ILE A 227 6.02 -23.54 12.55
N GLN A 228 6.56 -24.04 13.67
CA GLN A 228 6.10 -25.29 14.26
C GLN A 228 4.63 -25.20 14.67
N ALA A 229 4.24 -24.12 15.34
CA ALA A 229 2.87 -23.91 15.78
C ALA A 229 1.91 -23.77 14.59
N ILE A 230 2.25 -22.97 13.58
CA ILE A 230 1.43 -22.84 12.37
C ILE A 230 1.25 -24.20 11.69
N THR A 231 2.35 -24.90 11.40
CA THR A 231 2.31 -26.18 10.67
C THR A 231 1.57 -27.29 11.42
N SER A 232 1.57 -27.26 12.75
CA SER A 232 0.83 -28.21 13.57
C SER A 232 -0.70 -28.09 13.44
N GLU A 233 -1.19 -26.91 13.07
CA GLU A 233 -2.62 -26.62 12.89
C GLU A 233 -3.08 -26.88 11.43
N LEU A 234 -2.15 -27.16 10.49
CA LEU A 234 -2.47 -27.38 9.08
C LEU A 234 -2.82 -28.85 8.81
N HIS A 235 -4.10 -29.19 8.93
CA HIS A 235 -4.59 -30.53 8.63
C HIS A 235 -5.03 -30.68 7.16
N GLY A 236 -4.46 -31.67 6.46
CA GLY A 236 -4.86 -31.99 5.07
C GLY A 236 -4.18 -31.18 3.97
N LEU A 237 -3.28 -30.25 4.33
CA LEU A 237 -2.46 -29.53 3.37
C LEU A 237 -1.18 -30.29 3.02
N LYS A 238 -0.73 -30.15 1.77
CA LYS A 238 0.53 -30.73 1.31
C LYS A 238 1.60 -29.66 1.20
N GLN A 239 2.70 -29.81 1.94
CA GLN A 239 3.86 -28.93 1.78
C GLN A 239 4.48 -29.08 0.39
N ILE A 240 4.77 -27.96 -0.25
CA ILE A 240 5.36 -27.86 -1.59
C ILE A 240 6.53 -26.88 -1.58
N ARG A 241 7.34 -26.89 -2.65
CA ARG A 241 8.41 -25.90 -2.85
C ARG A 241 7.82 -24.52 -3.14
N GLY A 242 8.60 -23.48 -2.85
CA GLY A 242 8.30 -22.11 -3.21
C GLY A 242 8.22 -21.85 -4.72
N PRO A 243 7.62 -20.71 -5.10
CA PRO A 243 7.54 -20.30 -6.50
C PRO A 243 8.93 -19.98 -7.07
N ASP A 244 9.85 -19.46 -6.27
CA ASP A 244 11.24 -19.24 -6.67
C ASP A 244 12.15 -20.31 -6.04
N PRO A 245 12.82 -21.16 -6.84
CA PRO A 245 13.68 -22.23 -6.32
C PRO A 245 14.96 -21.71 -5.62
N ASN A 246 15.30 -20.43 -5.74
CA ASN A 246 16.46 -19.84 -5.06
C ASN A 246 16.19 -19.57 -3.58
N TYR A 247 14.91 -19.53 -3.17
CA TYR A 247 14.49 -19.30 -1.80
C TYR A 247 13.91 -20.57 -1.20
N ASN A 248 14.10 -20.75 0.11
CA ASN A 248 13.57 -21.89 0.85
C ASN A 248 12.21 -21.54 1.47
N ASP A 249 11.26 -21.13 0.64
CA ASP A 249 9.93 -20.74 1.09
C ASP A 249 9.14 -21.93 1.63
N VAL A 250 8.39 -21.70 2.69
CA VAL A 250 7.52 -22.70 3.32
C VAL A 250 6.12 -22.53 2.75
N CYS A 251 5.75 -23.43 1.84
CA CYS A 251 4.50 -23.34 1.08
C CYS A 251 3.63 -24.59 1.21
N PHE A 252 2.33 -24.40 1.07
CA PHE A 252 1.31 -25.44 1.20
C PHE A 252 0.32 -25.35 0.04
N SER A 253 -0.03 -26.50 -0.50
CA SER A 253 -1.07 -26.67 -1.54
C SER A 253 -2.30 -27.36 -0.97
N GLY A 254 -3.46 -27.06 -1.57
CA GLY A 254 -4.74 -27.64 -1.19
C GLY A 254 -5.58 -26.76 -0.27
N ALA A 255 -5.23 -25.49 -0.12
CA ALA A 255 -5.95 -24.55 0.75
C ALA A 255 -7.21 -23.94 0.11
N GLY A 256 -7.45 -24.22 -1.17
CA GLY A 256 -8.47 -23.51 -1.95
C GLY A 256 -7.96 -22.17 -2.48
N SER A 257 -8.72 -21.51 -3.35
CA SER A 257 -8.27 -20.27 -4.00
C SER A 257 -8.94 -19.02 -3.45
N GLU A 258 -10.01 -19.17 -2.68
CA GLU A 258 -10.74 -18.03 -2.16
C GLU A 258 -10.25 -17.62 -0.77
N ILE A 259 -10.19 -16.32 -0.53
CA ILE A 259 -9.76 -15.76 0.75
C ILE A 259 -10.56 -16.30 1.96
N PRO A 260 -11.90 -16.44 1.92
CA PRO A 260 -12.67 -17.05 3.02
C PRO A 260 -12.27 -18.49 3.37
N GLU A 261 -11.72 -19.26 2.42
CA GLU A 261 -11.25 -20.62 2.67
C GLU A 261 -9.97 -20.59 3.52
N LEU A 262 -9.11 -19.58 3.33
CA LEU A 262 -7.90 -19.42 4.13
C LEU A 262 -8.19 -19.32 5.63
N TYR A 263 -9.24 -18.58 6.01
CA TYR A 263 -9.63 -18.41 7.42
C TYR A 263 -10.09 -19.71 8.09
N LYS A 264 -10.51 -20.71 7.30
CA LYS A 264 -10.90 -22.03 7.80
C LYS A 264 -9.73 -22.99 7.87
N THR A 265 -8.73 -22.80 7.00
CA THR A 265 -7.61 -23.72 6.81
C THR A 265 -6.38 -23.33 7.62
N PHE A 266 -6.12 -22.04 7.78
CA PHE A 266 -4.96 -21.51 8.48
C PHE A 266 -5.38 -20.81 9.79
N PRO A 267 -4.59 -20.94 10.87
CA PRO A 267 -4.96 -20.42 12.18
C PRO A 267 -4.87 -18.90 12.26
N SER A 268 -5.56 -18.28 13.22
CA SER A 268 -5.26 -16.89 13.58
C SER A 268 -3.92 -16.80 14.33
N VAL A 269 -3.26 -15.65 14.21
CA VAL A 269 -2.04 -15.33 14.96
C VAL A 269 -2.28 -14.04 15.72
N ASP A 270 -1.97 -13.97 17.01
CA ASP A 270 -2.03 -12.72 17.78
C ASP A 270 -0.62 -12.25 18.11
N MET A 271 -0.35 -10.97 17.85
CA MET A 271 0.81 -10.27 18.38
C MET A 271 0.41 -9.62 19.70
N VAL A 272 1.13 -9.93 20.78
CA VAL A 272 0.80 -9.46 22.14
C VAL A 272 1.77 -8.35 22.53
N PHE A 273 1.24 -7.17 22.84
CA PHE A 273 2.03 -6.02 23.26
C PHE A 273 2.30 -6.01 24.77
N ASP A 274 3.18 -5.11 25.23
CA ASP A 274 3.56 -4.93 26.63
C ASP A 274 2.41 -4.54 27.57
N ASN A 275 1.47 -3.74 27.06
CA ASN A 275 0.23 -3.37 27.75
C ASN A 275 -0.81 -4.52 27.81
N GLY A 276 -0.53 -5.67 27.19
CA GLY A 276 -1.42 -6.83 27.12
C GLY A 276 -2.48 -6.76 26.02
N GLU A 277 -2.55 -5.68 25.25
CA GLU A 277 -3.38 -5.61 24.06
C GLU A 277 -2.86 -6.57 22.97
N LYS A 278 -3.76 -6.93 22.05
CA LYS A 278 -3.48 -7.90 21.01
C LYS A 278 -3.84 -7.36 19.65
N TYR A 279 -2.90 -7.44 18.73
CA TYR A 279 -3.15 -7.25 17.31
C TYR A 279 -3.28 -8.62 16.63
N SER A 280 -4.51 -8.96 16.24
CA SER A 280 -4.82 -10.24 15.58
C SER A 280 -4.55 -10.18 14.08
N LEU A 281 -3.73 -11.09 13.58
CA LEU A 281 -3.41 -11.30 12.19
C LEU A 281 -4.30 -12.40 11.60
N SER A 282 -4.95 -12.10 10.49
CA SER A 282 -5.62 -13.10 9.66
C SER A 282 -4.61 -13.80 8.74
N PRO A 283 -4.96 -14.93 8.11
CA PRO A 283 -4.07 -15.62 7.17
C PRO A 283 -3.49 -14.73 6.06
N GLU A 284 -4.23 -13.72 5.60
CA GLU A 284 -3.71 -12.78 4.59
C GLU A 284 -2.55 -11.90 5.09
N ASN A 285 -2.37 -11.79 6.40
CA ASN A 285 -1.33 -11.00 7.04
C ASN A 285 0.00 -11.72 7.25
N TYR A 286 0.04 -13.04 7.02
CA TYR A 286 1.29 -13.81 7.12
C TYR A 286 1.46 -14.80 5.98
N LEU A 287 0.56 -14.81 4.98
CA LEU A 287 0.65 -15.62 3.77
C LEU A 287 0.79 -14.76 2.51
N PHE A 288 1.44 -15.32 1.49
CA PHE A 288 1.40 -14.82 0.12
C PHE A 288 1.04 -15.95 -0.86
N LYS A 289 0.47 -15.59 -2.00
CA LYS A 289 0.01 -16.54 -3.02
C LYS A 289 1.20 -17.18 -3.75
N HIS A 290 1.13 -18.49 -3.96
CA HIS A 290 2.11 -19.19 -4.78
C HIS A 290 1.86 -18.92 -6.27
N SER A 291 2.74 -18.15 -6.92
CA SER A 291 2.52 -17.65 -8.29
C SER A 291 2.40 -18.73 -9.38
N LYS A 292 2.86 -19.95 -9.11
CA LYS A 292 2.85 -21.06 -10.09
C LYS A 292 1.84 -22.19 -9.82
N VAL A 293 1.24 -22.23 -8.62
CA VAL A 293 0.39 -23.36 -8.20
C VAL A 293 -0.89 -22.79 -7.63
N HIS A 294 -1.99 -23.03 -8.34
CA HIS A 294 -3.30 -22.53 -7.94
C HIS A 294 -3.74 -23.14 -6.60
N GLY A 295 -4.32 -22.31 -5.72
CA GLY A 295 -4.74 -22.72 -4.38
C GLY A 295 -3.59 -23.15 -3.45
N ALA A 296 -2.39 -22.62 -3.69
CA ALA A 296 -1.25 -22.77 -2.81
C ALA A 296 -0.75 -21.41 -2.28
N TYR A 297 -0.27 -21.44 -1.05
CA TYR A 297 0.17 -20.25 -0.30
C TYR A 297 1.45 -20.54 0.45
N CYS A 298 2.23 -19.49 0.68
CA CYS A 298 3.52 -19.55 1.35
C CYS A 298 3.51 -18.64 2.57
N LEU A 299 4.23 -19.02 3.62
CA LEU A 299 4.48 -18.12 4.75
C LEU A 299 5.32 -16.94 4.29
N GLY A 300 4.81 -15.72 4.50
CA GLY A 300 5.55 -14.47 4.35
C GLY A 300 6.20 -14.03 5.66
N VAL A 301 6.63 -15.02 6.45
CA VAL A 301 7.39 -14.84 7.68
C VAL A 301 8.66 -15.67 7.52
N PHE A 302 9.81 -15.04 7.72
CA PHE A 302 11.12 -15.63 7.49
C PHE A 302 12.01 -15.52 8.73
N GLN A 303 13.07 -16.30 8.78
CA GLN A 303 14.12 -16.14 9.79
C GLN A 303 15.01 -14.95 9.43
N ASN A 304 15.31 -14.08 10.39
CA ASN A 304 16.19 -12.93 10.19
C ASN A 304 17.70 -13.28 10.26
N GLY A 305 18.08 -14.42 9.69
CA GLY A 305 19.46 -14.92 9.75
C GLY A 305 20.04 -14.93 11.17
N LYS A 306 21.14 -14.18 11.36
CA LYS A 306 21.82 -13.97 12.65
C LYS A 306 21.47 -12.63 13.31
N ASP A 307 20.68 -11.78 12.66
CA ASP A 307 20.29 -10.50 13.23
C ASP A 307 19.16 -10.73 14.27
N PRO A 308 19.33 -10.28 15.53
CA PRO A 308 18.32 -10.47 16.57
C PRO A 308 17.16 -9.47 16.48
N THR A 309 17.16 -8.55 15.51
CA THR A 309 16.05 -7.62 15.26
C THR A 309 14.85 -8.36 14.70
N THR A 310 13.65 -7.97 15.12
CA THR A 310 12.41 -8.37 14.47
C THR A 310 11.97 -7.27 13.50
N LEU A 311 11.73 -7.61 12.23
CA LEU A 311 11.22 -6.68 11.22
C LEU A 311 9.80 -7.10 10.84
N LEU A 312 8.85 -6.18 10.96
CA LEU A 312 7.46 -6.39 10.58
C LEU A 312 7.16 -5.58 9.33
N GLY A 313 7.10 -6.27 8.19
CA GLY A 313 6.82 -5.66 6.89
C GLY A 313 5.34 -5.41 6.61
N GLY A 314 5.06 -4.83 5.44
CA GLY A 314 3.70 -4.51 4.96
C GLY A 314 2.74 -5.72 4.94
N ILE A 315 3.24 -6.96 4.84
CA ILE A 315 2.40 -8.15 4.90
C ILE A 315 1.55 -8.20 6.19
N VAL A 316 2.13 -7.85 7.35
CA VAL A 316 1.43 -8.00 8.64
C VAL A 316 0.30 -7.00 8.82
N VAL A 317 0.30 -5.93 8.03
CA VAL A 317 -0.62 -4.78 8.15
C VAL A 317 -1.54 -4.60 6.94
N ARG A 318 -1.65 -5.60 6.05
CA ARG A 318 -2.73 -5.65 5.05
C ARG A 318 -4.11 -5.52 5.71
N ASN A 319 -5.02 -4.77 5.08
CA ASN A 319 -6.35 -4.45 5.61
C ASN A 319 -6.29 -3.97 7.07
N THR A 320 -5.32 -3.12 7.37
CA THR A 320 -5.13 -2.51 8.67
C THR A 320 -4.76 -1.06 8.48
N LEU A 321 -5.50 -0.16 9.11
CA LEU A 321 -5.08 1.22 9.28
C LEU A 321 -4.07 1.26 10.43
N VAL A 322 -2.83 1.55 10.08
CA VAL A 322 -1.75 1.79 11.04
C VAL A 322 -1.62 3.29 11.24
N THR A 323 -1.71 3.76 12.48
CA THR A 323 -1.53 5.17 12.83
C THR A 323 -0.26 5.32 13.64
N TYR A 324 0.68 6.11 13.13
CA TYR A 324 1.93 6.46 13.77
C TYR A 324 1.70 7.79 14.50
N ASP A 325 1.29 7.71 15.77
CA ASP A 325 1.05 8.87 16.63
C ASP A 325 2.36 9.23 17.32
N ARG A 326 3.15 10.06 16.63
CA ARG A 326 4.53 10.41 17.02
C ARG A 326 4.53 11.34 18.22
N GLU A 327 3.57 12.27 18.26
CA GLU A 327 3.32 13.18 19.38
C GLU A 327 3.16 12.43 20.71
N HIS A 328 2.42 11.31 20.70
CA HIS A 328 2.17 10.50 21.89
C HIS A 328 3.03 9.23 21.97
N SER A 329 4.06 9.11 21.13
CA SER A 329 5.00 7.97 21.11
C SER A 329 4.30 6.59 21.10
N LYS A 330 3.33 6.41 20.19
CA LYS A 330 2.58 5.15 20.06
C LYS A 330 2.22 4.84 18.61
N VAL A 331 2.03 3.56 18.31
CA VAL A 331 1.52 3.08 17.02
C VAL A 331 0.21 2.35 17.26
N GLY A 332 -0.83 2.77 16.55
CA GLY A 332 -2.18 2.21 16.59
C GLY A 332 -2.46 1.28 15.40
N PHE A 333 -3.19 0.20 15.65
CA PHE A 333 -3.59 -0.78 14.65
C PHE A 333 -5.10 -0.95 14.66
N TRP A 334 -5.75 -0.73 13.51
CA TRP A 334 -7.18 -0.95 13.36
C TRP A 334 -7.47 -1.81 12.14
N LYS A 335 -8.02 -3.01 12.36
CA LYS A 335 -8.42 -3.93 11.28
C LYS A 335 -9.60 -3.34 10.52
N THR A 336 -9.41 -3.07 9.24
CA THR A 336 -10.42 -2.45 8.39
C THR A 336 -10.17 -2.74 6.92
N ASN A 337 -11.22 -2.71 6.10
CA ASN A 337 -11.03 -2.79 4.66
C ASN A 337 -10.52 -1.43 4.14
N CYS A 338 -9.23 -1.38 3.77
CA CYS A 338 -8.58 -0.16 3.31
C CYS A 338 -9.15 0.38 1.99
N SER A 339 -9.85 -0.45 1.20
CA SER A 339 -10.48 0.01 -0.06
C SER A 339 -11.67 0.96 0.17
N VAL A 340 -12.24 0.96 1.38
CA VAL A 340 -13.38 1.80 1.79
C VAL A 340 -13.06 2.58 3.07
N LEU A 341 -11.77 2.92 3.26
CA LEU A 341 -11.28 3.52 4.49
C LEU A 341 -12.07 4.77 4.90
N TRP A 342 -12.32 5.69 3.97
CA TRP A 342 -13.01 6.96 4.28
C TRP A 342 -14.46 6.76 4.71
N GLU A 343 -15.18 5.81 4.10
CA GLU A 343 -16.53 5.45 4.53
C GLU A 343 -16.52 4.88 5.95
N ARG A 344 -15.52 4.04 6.27
CA ARG A 344 -15.35 3.40 7.57
C ARG A 344 -14.97 4.41 8.67
N LEU A 345 -14.08 5.35 8.38
CA LEU A 345 -13.70 6.41 9.32
C LEU A 345 -14.89 7.33 9.61
N ASN A 346 -15.65 7.72 8.59
CA ASN A 346 -16.85 8.54 8.77
C ASN A 346 -17.96 7.80 9.54
N ALA A 347 -18.17 6.50 9.28
CA ALA A 347 -19.11 5.69 10.05
C ALA A 347 -18.69 5.53 11.52
N SER A 348 -17.38 5.41 11.79
CA SER A 348 -16.85 5.28 13.16
C SER A 348 -17.00 6.58 13.97
N SER A 349 -17.04 7.73 13.30
CA SER A 349 -17.33 9.03 13.94
C SER A 349 -18.79 9.20 14.37
N ILE A 350 -19.70 8.35 13.86
CA ILE A 350 -21.13 8.35 14.17
C ILE A 350 -21.44 7.11 15.03
N SER A 351 -21.04 7.12 16.30
CA SER A 351 -21.53 6.10 17.25
C SER A 351 -23.02 6.35 17.57
N PRO A 352 -23.86 5.30 17.74
CA PRO A 352 -25.28 5.47 18.03
C PRO A 352 -25.49 6.07 19.43
N ALA A 353 -26.43 7.02 19.54
CA ALA A 353 -26.90 7.52 20.82
C ALA A 353 -27.36 6.37 21.74
N PRO A 354 -27.15 6.46 23.07
CA PRO A 354 -27.60 5.44 23.99
C PRO A 354 -29.12 5.26 23.88
N ALA A 355 -29.55 4.00 23.80
CA ALA A 355 -30.96 3.65 23.69
C ALA A 355 -31.76 4.31 24.85
N PRO A 356 -32.94 4.88 24.58
CA PRO A 356 -33.78 5.43 25.62
C PRO A 356 -34.22 4.31 26.57
N LEU A 357 -33.99 4.53 27.86
CA LEU A 357 -34.49 3.68 28.94
C LEU A 357 -35.99 3.39 28.73
N GLY A 358 -36.33 2.10 28.79
CA GLY A 358 -37.67 1.58 28.55
C GLY A 358 -38.73 2.28 29.40
N GLY A 359 -39.82 2.66 28.73
CA GLY A 359 -41.01 3.24 29.33
C GLY A 359 -41.76 2.24 30.23
N GLU A 360 -42.38 2.85 31.24
CA GLU A 360 -43.20 2.26 32.30
C GLU A 360 -44.25 1.25 31.82
N VAL A 361 -44.41 0.17 32.60
CA VAL A 361 -45.61 -0.66 32.60
C VAL A 361 -46.33 -0.50 33.95
N ALA A 362 -47.52 0.12 33.84
CA ALA A 362 -48.73 0.04 34.64
C ALA A 362 -48.67 -0.50 36.09
N ALA A 363 -49.10 0.37 37.01
CA ALA A 363 -49.48 0.04 38.37
C ALA A 363 -50.80 -0.74 38.44
N THR A 364 -50.85 -1.76 39.29
CA THR A 364 -52.08 -2.28 39.91
C THR A 364 -51.90 -2.42 41.43
N ASP A 365 -53.02 -2.15 42.09
CA ASP A 365 -53.28 -1.82 43.49
C ASP A 365 -53.25 -3.05 44.44
N MET A 366 -52.78 -2.85 45.69
CA MET A 366 -53.38 -3.31 46.98
C MET A 366 -52.37 -3.26 48.16
N SER A 367 -52.74 -2.50 49.20
CA SER A 367 -52.13 -2.34 50.55
C SER A 367 -52.52 -3.48 51.54
N PRO A 368 -52.12 -3.51 52.86
CA PRO A 368 -51.09 -2.75 53.63
C PRO A 368 -50.26 -3.53 54.72
N ALA A 369 -49.08 -2.97 55.07
CA ALA A 369 -48.40 -2.79 56.39
C ALA A 369 -48.05 -3.99 57.34
N PRO A 370 -47.23 -3.83 58.43
CA PRO A 370 -46.49 -2.64 58.96
C PRO A 370 -45.04 -2.85 59.51
N ALA A 371 -44.44 -1.71 59.92
CA ALA A 371 -43.43 -1.50 61.00
C ALA A 371 -41.95 -1.74 60.62
N THR A 372 -40.94 -0.91 60.95
CA THR A 372 -40.62 0.10 62.00
C THR A 372 -39.41 0.89 61.45
N ASP A 373 -39.26 2.22 61.48
CA ASP A 373 -39.15 3.22 62.56
C ASP A 373 -37.76 3.91 62.50
N MET A 374 -37.76 5.22 62.75
CA MET A 374 -36.67 6.16 63.05
C MET A 374 -35.65 6.64 61.98
N SER A 375 -35.86 7.89 61.54
CA SER A 375 -34.84 8.94 61.25
C SER A 375 -34.27 9.53 62.57
N PRO A 376 -33.47 10.64 62.63
CA PRO A 376 -32.88 11.50 61.58
C PRO A 376 -31.41 11.99 61.82
N ALA A 377 -30.95 12.84 60.91
CA ALA A 377 -29.72 13.67 60.85
C ALA A 377 -29.48 14.59 62.08
N PRO A 378 -28.40 15.43 62.14
CA PRO A 378 -28.50 16.75 61.49
C PRO A 378 -27.19 17.50 61.08
N LEU A 379 -27.38 18.36 60.07
CA LEU A 379 -26.98 19.78 59.87
C LEU A 379 -25.60 20.39 60.23
N GLY A 380 -25.17 21.27 59.30
CA GLY A 380 -24.57 22.60 59.55
C GLY A 380 -23.45 22.91 58.54
N GLY A 381 -23.35 24.04 57.82
CA GLY A 381 -24.09 25.30 57.71
C GLY A 381 -23.23 26.33 56.92
N GLU A 382 -23.89 27.19 56.11
CA GLU A 382 -23.62 28.63 55.79
C GLU A 382 -22.23 29.14 55.29
N ILE A 383 -21.99 30.25 54.54
CA ILE A 383 -22.70 31.32 53.77
C ILE A 383 -21.61 32.21 53.05
N SER A 384 -22.03 32.94 51.98
CA SER A 384 -21.57 34.23 51.38
C SER A 384 -20.24 34.45 50.61
N ASP A 385 -20.37 34.66 49.29
CA ASP A 385 -20.38 35.92 48.49
C ASP A 385 -19.37 37.10 48.68
N THR A 386 -19.22 37.87 47.58
CA THR A 386 -18.51 39.16 47.31
C THR A 386 -17.04 39.06 46.82
N GLY A 387 -16.54 39.76 45.79
CA GLY A 387 -17.06 40.77 44.87
C GLY A 387 -15.95 41.24 43.89
N MET A 388 -16.34 41.71 42.70
CA MET A 388 -15.55 42.43 41.66
C MET A 388 -15.74 43.96 41.88
N PRO A 389 -14.95 44.96 41.38
CA PRO A 389 -14.59 45.26 39.96
C PRO A 389 -13.29 46.15 39.79
N PRO A 390 -13.09 47.06 38.78
CA PRO A 390 -13.53 47.23 37.38
C PRO A 390 -12.37 47.46 36.33
N ALA A 391 -12.78 47.68 35.06
CA ALA A 391 -12.04 47.91 33.80
C ALA A 391 -11.30 49.28 33.64
N PRO A 392 -10.67 49.53 32.46
CA PRO A 392 -11.27 50.51 31.53
C PRO A 392 -11.16 50.24 30.00
N LEU A 393 -12.27 50.60 29.31
CA LEU A 393 -12.50 51.29 28.02
C LEU A 393 -11.52 51.22 26.82
N GLY A 394 -12.09 50.85 25.66
CA GLY A 394 -12.19 51.75 24.48
C GLY A 394 -11.48 51.31 23.18
N GLY A 395 -12.25 51.01 22.12
CA GLY A 395 -11.74 50.84 20.75
C GLY A 395 -12.76 50.21 19.81
N GLU A 396 -13.34 51.02 18.94
CA GLU A 396 -14.51 50.80 18.09
C GLU A 396 -14.14 50.23 16.70
N VAL A 397 -15.15 49.68 15.99
CA VAL A 397 -15.41 49.78 14.53
C VAL A 397 -15.68 48.45 13.76
N SER A 398 -16.89 48.46 13.18
CA SER A 398 -17.42 47.82 11.97
C SER A 398 -17.89 46.36 11.95
N ASN A 399 -19.21 46.28 12.00
CA ASN A 399 -20.09 45.16 11.70
C ASN A 399 -20.66 45.34 10.28
N THR A 400 -20.57 44.34 9.41
CA THR A 400 -21.47 44.19 8.25
C THR A 400 -21.99 42.77 8.23
N GLY A 401 -23.27 42.64 8.64
CA GLY A 401 -24.01 41.39 8.71
C GLY A 401 -24.45 40.88 7.34
N MET A 402 -24.58 39.55 7.28
CA MET A 402 -25.16 38.77 6.20
C MET A 402 -26.57 38.33 6.66
N PRO A 403 -27.63 38.44 5.82
CA PRO A 403 -28.98 38.09 6.24
C PRO A 403 -29.27 36.58 6.18
N PRO A 404 -30.27 36.07 6.94
CA PRO A 404 -30.52 34.64 7.12
C PRO A 404 -31.38 34.03 6.01
N ALA A 405 -31.24 32.71 5.84
CA ALA A 405 -32.04 31.87 4.95
C ALA A 405 -33.47 31.64 5.47
N PRO A 406 -34.49 31.49 4.60
CA PRO A 406 -35.78 30.96 4.98
C PRO A 406 -35.88 29.44 4.77
N LEU A 407 -36.54 28.79 5.72
CA LEU A 407 -37.02 27.41 5.71
C LEU A 407 -38.22 27.24 4.75
N GLY A 408 -38.27 26.08 4.06
CA GLY A 408 -39.52 25.38 3.72
C GLY A 408 -40.04 25.50 2.28
N ALA A 409 -39.93 24.42 1.50
CA ALA A 409 -40.93 24.03 0.50
C ALA A 409 -40.80 22.54 0.14
N GLU A 410 -41.96 21.93 -0.08
CA GLU A 410 -42.27 20.51 -0.13
C GLU A 410 -41.73 19.76 -1.35
N ILE A 411 -41.59 18.44 -1.18
CA ILE A 411 -41.28 17.45 -2.22
C ILE A 411 -42.56 17.18 -3.03
N SER A 412 -42.52 17.41 -4.35
CA SER A 412 -43.48 16.82 -5.29
C SER A 412 -42.76 16.15 -6.45
N ASP A 413 -42.98 14.85 -6.55
CA ASP A 413 -42.59 13.92 -7.61
C ASP A 413 -43.37 14.20 -8.91
N THR A 414 -42.67 14.58 -9.98
CA THR A 414 -43.17 14.50 -11.35
C THR A 414 -42.02 14.21 -12.30
N GLY A 415 -42.06 13.05 -12.94
CA GLY A 415 -41.11 12.62 -13.96
C GLY A 415 -41.04 13.55 -15.17
N MET A 416 -39.83 13.69 -15.72
CA MET A 416 -39.57 14.33 -17.02
C MET A 416 -38.80 13.38 -17.95
N PRO A 417 -39.01 13.49 -19.29
CA PRO A 417 -38.61 12.51 -20.31
C PRO A 417 -37.09 12.56 -20.61
N PRO A 418 -36.54 11.57 -21.33
CA PRO A 418 -35.09 11.52 -21.60
C PRO A 418 -34.64 12.77 -22.38
N ALA A 419 -33.66 13.48 -21.81
CA ALA A 419 -33.01 14.60 -22.46
C ALA A 419 -32.00 14.10 -23.50
N SER A 420 -32.09 14.67 -24.70
CA SER A 420 -31.21 14.43 -25.85
C SER A 420 -29.74 14.75 -25.55
N ALA A 421 -28.84 14.00 -26.18
CA ALA A 421 -27.40 14.11 -26.02
C ALA A 421 -26.85 15.52 -26.31
N PRO A 422 -25.81 15.98 -25.58
CA PRO A 422 -25.04 17.15 -26.01
C PRO A 422 -24.20 16.78 -27.25
N ASN A 423 -24.45 17.50 -28.35
CA ASN A 423 -23.60 17.49 -29.53
C ASN A 423 -22.20 18.01 -29.16
N GLY A 424 -21.21 17.12 -29.25
CA GLY A 424 -19.81 17.45 -29.02
C GLY A 424 -18.92 16.21 -28.99
N ALA A 425 -18.90 15.45 -30.09
CA ALA A 425 -17.84 14.46 -30.28
C ALA A 425 -16.51 15.21 -30.48
N PRO A 426 -15.45 14.95 -29.69
CA PRO A 426 -14.10 15.32 -30.09
C PRO A 426 -13.72 14.39 -31.25
N SER A 427 -13.71 14.95 -32.46
CA SER A 427 -13.15 14.28 -33.64
C SER A 427 -11.62 14.21 -33.51
N HIS A 428 -11.13 13.27 -32.72
CA HIS A 428 -9.73 12.87 -32.78
C HIS A 428 -9.57 11.68 -33.71
N VAL A 429 -9.30 12.01 -34.98
CA VAL A 429 -8.64 11.10 -35.91
C VAL A 429 -7.36 10.62 -35.22
N ILE A 430 -7.25 9.31 -35.00
CA ILE A 430 -5.99 8.66 -34.59
C ILE A 430 -5.03 8.79 -35.78
N SER A 431 -4.35 9.94 -35.88
CA SER A 431 -3.31 10.19 -36.87
C SER A 431 -1.94 10.12 -36.19
N GLY A 432 -1.12 9.15 -36.61
CA GLY A 432 0.25 8.91 -36.13
C GLY A 432 0.39 7.58 -35.38
N ASP A 433 1.58 6.97 -35.42
CA ASP A 433 1.97 5.62 -34.97
C ASP A 433 1.78 5.34 -33.45
N PHE A 434 0.59 5.61 -32.91
CA PHE A 434 0.24 5.33 -31.52
C PHE A 434 -0.30 3.90 -31.41
N GLN A 435 0.50 2.99 -30.86
CA GLN A 435 0.04 1.63 -30.58
C GLN A 435 -0.92 1.64 -29.39
N VAL A 436 -2.19 1.28 -29.64
CA VAL A 436 -3.24 1.22 -28.62
C VAL A 436 -3.05 -0.05 -27.79
N GLY A 437 -2.45 0.04 -26.61
CA GLY A 437 -2.22 -1.10 -25.72
C GLY A 437 -3.51 -1.69 -25.18
N TYR A 438 -4.25 -0.91 -24.39
CA TYR A 438 -5.55 -1.28 -23.85
C TYR A 438 -6.46 -0.05 -23.69
N ILE A 439 -7.76 -0.25 -23.50
CA ILE A 439 -8.74 0.84 -23.37
C ILE A 439 -9.36 0.78 -21.99
N THR A 440 -9.36 1.88 -21.24
CA THR A 440 -10.01 1.99 -19.92
C THR A 440 -11.20 2.93 -20.00
N PHE A 441 -12.31 2.61 -19.34
CA PHE A 441 -13.48 3.47 -19.31
C PHE A 441 -14.29 3.30 -18.02
N VAL A 442 -15.05 4.34 -17.67
CA VAL A 442 -15.89 4.36 -16.47
C VAL A 442 -17.35 4.53 -16.86
N ILE A 443 -18.22 3.64 -16.38
CA ILE A 443 -19.68 3.73 -16.54
C ILE A 443 -20.33 3.96 -15.18
N SER A 444 -21.25 4.92 -15.12
CA SER A 444 -22.18 5.09 -14.01
C SER A 444 -23.45 4.31 -14.30
N LEU A 445 -23.96 3.56 -13.33
CA LEU A 445 -25.26 2.86 -13.35
C LEU A 445 -26.15 3.40 -12.23
N SER A 446 -27.47 3.44 -12.44
CA SER A 446 -28.44 3.80 -11.39
C SER A 446 -28.76 2.65 -10.43
N VAL A 447 -28.19 1.46 -10.65
CA VAL A 447 -28.33 0.32 -9.74
C VAL A 447 -27.37 0.46 -8.57
N LYS A 448 -27.84 0.16 -7.35
CA LYS A 448 -27.03 0.22 -6.14
C LYS A 448 -25.95 -0.84 -6.16
N TYR A 449 -24.81 -0.50 -5.57
CA TYR A 449 -23.63 -1.37 -5.55
C TYR A 449 -23.93 -2.78 -5.01
N LEU A 450 -24.72 -2.90 -3.94
CA LEU A 450 -25.06 -4.18 -3.32
C LEU A 450 -25.86 -5.10 -4.25
N ASP A 451 -26.72 -4.52 -5.08
CA ASP A 451 -27.53 -5.26 -6.04
C ASP A 451 -26.72 -5.59 -7.30
N LEU A 452 -25.75 -4.75 -7.66
CA LEU A 452 -24.89 -4.92 -8.83
C LEU A 452 -23.77 -5.96 -8.60
N LYS A 453 -23.19 -5.99 -7.40
CA LYS A 453 -22.03 -6.81 -7.04
C LYS A 453 -22.17 -8.30 -7.43
N PRO A 454 -23.29 -8.99 -7.17
CA PRO A 454 -23.44 -10.39 -7.57
C PRO A 454 -23.52 -10.60 -9.10
N HIS A 455 -23.84 -9.57 -9.89
CA HIS A 455 -24.05 -9.65 -11.34
C HIS A 455 -22.86 -9.13 -12.18
N GLY A 456 -21.66 -9.02 -11.60
CA GLY A 456 -20.48 -8.53 -12.32
C GLY A 456 -20.10 -9.35 -13.58
N SER A 457 -20.32 -10.66 -13.56
CA SER A 457 -20.07 -11.54 -14.71
C SER A 457 -21.08 -11.29 -15.86
N GLU A 458 -22.35 -11.09 -15.52
CA GLU A 458 -23.42 -10.76 -16.48
C GLU A 458 -23.21 -9.38 -17.10
N LEU A 459 -22.76 -8.42 -16.29
CA LEU A 459 -22.39 -7.09 -16.74
C LEU A 459 -21.21 -7.15 -17.72
N SER A 460 -20.16 -7.91 -17.38
CA SER A 460 -19.00 -8.09 -18.26
C SER A 460 -19.38 -8.73 -19.59
N THR A 461 -20.31 -9.70 -19.55
CA THR A 461 -20.86 -10.35 -20.75
C THR A 461 -21.61 -9.35 -21.62
N SER A 462 -22.43 -8.50 -21.00
CA SER A 462 -23.21 -7.47 -21.70
C SER A 462 -22.31 -6.42 -22.34
N ILE A 463 -21.29 -5.95 -21.61
CA ILE A 463 -20.26 -5.03 -22.13
C ILE A 463 -19.50 -5.64 -23.31
N ALA A 464 -19.05 -6.90 -23.18
CA ALA A 464 -18.32 -7.58 -24.23
C ALA A 464 -19.15 -7.68 -25.52
N LYS A 465 -20.44 -8.04 -25.38
CA LYS A 465 -21.39 -8.13 -26.47
C LYS A 465 -21.59 -6.79 -27.19
N GLU A 466 -21.84 -5.71 -26.45
CA GLU A 466 -22.09 -4.37 -27.02
C GLU A 466 -20.84 -3.80 -27.71
N LEU A 467 -19.66 -4.07 -27.17
CA LEU A 467 -18.40 -3.61 -27.75
C LEU A 467 -17.88 -4.50 -28.89
N GLY A 468 -18.52 -5.65 -29.12
CA GLY A 468 -18.10 -6.62 -30.13
C GLY A 468 -16.74 -7.23 -29.85
N VAL A 469 -16.42 -7.47 -28.56
CA VAL A 469 -15.16 -8.07 -28.09
C VAL A 469 -15.43 -9.38 -27.35
N ASN A 470 -14.41 -10.21 -27.16
CA ASN A 470 -14.55 -11.41 -26.34
C ASN A 470 -14.67 -11.06 -24.86
N ILE A 471 -15.43 -11.85 -24.11
CA ILE A 471 -15.60 -11.65 -22.66
C ILE A 471 -14.26 -11.68 -21.91
N SER A 472 -13.30 -12.49 -22.37
CA SER A 472 -11.95 -12.58 -21.81
C SER A 472 -11.12 -11.30 -21.97
N GLN A 473 -11.55 -10.39 -22.85
CA GLN A 473 -10.89 -9.09 -23.04
C GLN A 473 -11.41 -8.04 -22.07
N VAL A 474 -12.60 -8.22 -21.48
CA VAL A 474 -13.24 -7.25 -20.59
C VAL A 474 -12.88 -7.58 -19.15
N HIS A 475 -12.24 -6.63 -18.46
CA HIS A 475 -11.90 -6.74 -17.06
C HIS A 475 -12.57 -5.62 -16.27
N LEU A 476 -13.37 -6.00 -15.28
CA LEU A 476 -13.89 -5.06 -14.28
C LEU A 476 -12.76 -4.76 -13.29
N LEU A 477 -12.26 -3.53 -13.30
CA LEU A 477 -11.16 -3.09 -12.46
C LEU A 477 -11.65 -2.70 -11.07
N ASN A 478 -12.77 -1.98 -10.99
CA ASN A 478 -13.34 -1.52 -9.74
C ASN A 478 -14.86 -1.28 -9.87
N MET A 479 -15.59 -1.46 -8.78
CA MET A 479 -17.01 -1.13 -8.65
C MET A 479 -17.18 -0.36 -7.34
N THR A 480 -17.61 0.89 -7.39
CA THR A 480 -17.80 1.75 -6.22
C THR A 480 -19.24 2.25 -6.15
N SER A 481 -19.73 2.53 -4.95
CA SER A 481 -21.00 3.23 -4.79
C SER A 481 -20.86 4.69 -5.21
N ALA A 482 -21.89 5.24 -5.87
CA ALA A 482 -21.93 6.63 -6.29
C ALA A 482 -23.34 7.20 -6.07
N GLY A 483 -23.57 7.82 -4.91
CA GLY A 483 -24.90 8.28 -4.51
C GLY A 483 -25.90 7.12 -4.45
N ASN A 484 -26.99 7.22 -5.23
CA ASN A 484 -27.99 6.15 -5.33
C ASN A 484 -27.65 5.06 -6.36
N GLY A 485 -26.48 5.15 -7.02
CA GLY A 485 -26.05 4.24 -8.08
C GLY A 485 -24.66 3.64 -7.82
N SER A 486 -24.03 3.18 -8.90
CA SER A 486 -22.70 2.57 -8.90
C SER A 486 -21.83 3.15 -10.01
N LEU A 487 -20.53 3.30 -9.76
CA LEU A 487 -19.51 3.57 -10.77
C LEU A 487 -18.70 2.31 -11.00
N ILE A 488 -18.48 1.96 -12.26
CA ILE A 488 -17.71 0.79 -12.66
C ILE A 488 -16.56 1.25 -13.53
N SER A 489 -15.34 0.90 -13.14
CA SER A 489 -14.15 1.05 -13.97
C SER A 489 -13.87 -0.26 -14.70
N CYS A 490 -13.74 -0.19 -16.02
CA CYS A 490 -13.50 -1.32 -16.90
C CYS A 490 -12.23 -1.10 -17.72
N SER A 491 -11.58 -2.20 -18.11
CA SER A 491 -10.51 -2.20 -19.11
C SER A 491 -10.73 -3.28 -20.16
N ILE A 492 -10.32 -2.98 -21.40
CA ILE A 492 -10.39 -3.89 -22.55
C ILE A 492 -8.98 -4.15 -23.05
N TYR A 493 -8.55 -5.40 -23.03
CA TYR A 493 -7.23 -5.82 -23.51
C TYR A 493 -7.29 -6.46 -24.91
N PRO A 494 -6.17 -6.47 -25.65
CA PRO A 494 -6.09 -7.16 -26.95
C PRO A 494 -6.33 -8.67 -26.80
N GLU A 495 -6.84 -9.30 -27.86
CA GLU A 495 -7.14 -10.73 -27.85
C GLU A 495 -5.87 -11.59 -27.84
N GLY A 496 -5.86 -12.64 -27.02
CA GLY A 496 -4.80 -13.65 -26.99
C GLY A 496 -3.46 -13.09 -26.49
N SER A 497 -2.42 -13.18 -27.33
CA SER A 497 -1.05 -12.73 -27.00
C SER A 497 -0.66 -11.40 -27.65
N ALA A 498 -1.62 -10.70 -28.27
CA ALA A 498 -1.38 -9.43 -28.93
C ALA A 498 -0.95 -8.35 -27.91
N LYS A 499 0.02 -7.51 -28.30
CA LYS A 499 0.56 -6.45 -27.44
C LYS A 499 -0.22 -5.14 -27.53
N TYR A 500 -0.95 -4.94 -28.62
CA TYR A 500 -1.72 -3.75 -28.91
C TYR A 500 -2.88 -4.09 -29.85
N PHE A 501 -3.94 -3.28 -29.82
CA PHE A 501 -5.03 -3.31 -30.78
C PHE A 501 -4.59 -2.75 -32.14
N SER A 502 -5.13 -3.31 -33.22
CA SER A 502 -5.07 -2.64 -34.51
C SER A 502 -5.84 -1.31 -34.45
N ASN A 503 -5.44 -0.31 -35.24
CA ASN A 503 -6.13 0.99 -35.28
C ASN A 503 -7.61 0.83 -35.64
N THR A 504 -7.96 -0.12 -36.53
CA THR A 504 -9.35 -0.41 -36.89
C THR A 504 -10.13 -1.01 -35.73
N THR A 505 -9.55 -1.97 -35.00
CA THR A 505 -10.18 -2.57 -33.81
C THR A 505 -10.37 -1.53 -32.69
N ALA A 506 -9.34 -0.74 -32.40
CA ALA A 506 -9.40 0.30 -31.38
C ALA A 506 -10.49 1.35 -31.72
N THR A 507 -10.52 1.82 -32.97
CA THR A 507 -11.52 2.78 -33.44
C THR A 507 -12.93 2.20 -33.35
N HIS A 508 -13.12 0.92 -33.72
CA HIS A 508 -14.41 0.24 -33.61
C HIS A 508 -14.90 0.13 -32.15
N ILE A 509 -14.01 -0.23 -31.22
CA ILE A 509 -14.35 -0.30 -29.78
C ILE A 509 -14.71 1.09 -29.25
N ILE A 510 -13.93 2.12 -29.60
CA ILE A 510 -14.19 3.50 -29.17
C ILE A 510 -15.51 4.03 -29.72
N SER A 511 -15.83 3.76 -30.99
CA SER A 511 -17.12 4.17 -31.55
C SER A 511 -18.30 3.48 -30.86
N ARG A 512 -18.15 2.21 -30.50
CA ARG A 512 -19.18 1.46 -29.77
C ARG A 512 -19.32 1.93 -28.33
N LEU A 513 -18.23 2.35 -27.68
CA LEU A 513 -18.25 2.89 -26.31
C LEU A 513 -19.19 4.09 -26.17
N ALA A 514 -19.28 4.95 -27.21
CA ALA A 514 -20.18 6.11 -27.21
C ALA A 514 -21.67 5.74 -27.32
N GLU A 515 -21.99 4.53 -27.78
CA GLU A 515 -23.35 4.06 -28.07
C GLU A 515 -23.76 2.82 -27.25
N VAL A 516 -22.98 2.41 -26.25
CA VAL A 516 -23.23 1.19 -25.46
C VAL A 516 -24.67 1.18 -24.96
N GLN A 517 -25.39 0.07 -25.14
CA GLN A 517 -26.71 -0.16 -24.56
C GLN A 517 -26.69 -1.37 -23.63
N LEU A 518 -26.68 -1.11 -22.32
CA LEU A 518 -26.76 -2.18 -21.33
C LEU A 518 -28.23 -2.60 -21.11
N PRO A 519 -28.48 -3.88 -20.78
CA PRO A 519 -29.82 -4.35 -20.42
C PRO A 519 -30.44 -3.54 -19.28
N ASP A 520 -31.78 -3.37 -19.32
CA ASP A 520 -32.55 -2.60 -18.32
C ASP A 520 -32.36 -3.10 -16.88
N THR A 521 -31.92 -4.35 -16.70
CA THR A 521 -31.57 -4.94 -15.39
C THR A 521 -30.43 -4.20 -14.69
N PHE A 522 -29.62 -3.44 -15.43
CA PHE A 522 -28.55 -2.58 -14.90
C PHE A 522 -28.97 -1.12 -14.72
N GLY A 523 -30.26 -0.82 -14.91
CA GLY A 523 -30.83 0.52 -14.77
C GLY A 523 -30.34 1.50 -15.84
N SER A 524 -30.58 2.79 -15.60
CA SER A 524 -30.03 3.84 -16.45
C SER A 524 -28.51 3.92 -16.30
N TYR A 525 -27.81 4.15 -17.41
CA TYR A 525 -26.36 4.19 -17.43
C TYR A 525 -25.82 5.42 -18.15
N LYS A 526 -24.60 5.81 -17.80
CA LYS A 526 -23.89 6.94 -18.42
C LYS A 526 -22.41 6.65 -18.51
N LEU A 527 -21.82 6.78 -19.70
CA LEU A 527 -20.37 6.78 -19.86
C LEU A 527 -19.81 8.07 -19.25
N VAL A 528 -18.92 7.94 -18.28
CA VAL A 528 -18.33 9.07 -17.55
C VAL A 528 -17.09 9.56 -18.26
N ASN A 529 -16.16 8.64 -18.55
CA ASN A 529 -14.94 8.92 -19.30
C ASN A 529 -14.37 7.64 -19.92
N TRP A 530 -13.44 7.80 -20.85
CA TRP A 530 -12.61 6.71 -21.37
C TRP A 530 -11.23 7.24 -21.77
N LYS A 531 -10.24 6.36 -21.81
CA LYS A 531 -8.85 6.64 -22.19
C LYS A 531 -8.26 5.45 -22.93
N VAL A 532 -7.37 5.73 -23.88
CA VAL A 532 -6.51 4.73 -24.52
C VAL A 532 -5.17 4.72 -23.79
N GLN A 533 -4.65 3.53 -23.51
CA GLN A 533 -3.40 3.31 -22.78
C GLN A 533 -2.34 2.71 -23.71
N PRO A 534 -1.04 3.00 -23.50
CA PRO A 534 0.05 2.45 -24.30
C PRO A 534 0.27 0.95 -24.04
N PRO A 535 1.01 0.23 -24.91
CA PRO A 535 1.30 -1.19 -24.74
C PRO A 535 2.18 -1.43 -23.51
N LEU A 536 1.89 -2.48 -22.75
CA LEU A 536 2.72 -2.91 -21.62
C LEU A 536 4.12 -3.33 -22.14
N LYS A 537 5.17 -2.61 -21.75
CA LYS A 537 6.55 -2.93 -22.15
C LYS A 537 7.05 -4.16 -21.39
N LYS A 538 7.14 -5.31 -22.08
CA LYS A 538 7.93 -6.45 -21.60
C LYS A 538 9.42 -6.17 -21.78
N SER A 539 10.24 -6.53 -20.80
CA SER A 539 11.70 -6.31 -20.87
C SER A 539 12.32 -7.09 -22.05
N TRP A 540 13.34 -6.51 -22.67
CA TRP A 540 14.10 -7.09 -23.79
C TRP A 540 14.56 -8.54 -23.52
N ARG A 541 14.88 -8.86 -22.26
CA ARG A 541 15.23 -10.20 -21.78
C ARG A 541 14.12 -11.23 -22.00
N GLN A 542 12.86 -10.88 -21.74
CA GLN A 542 11.74 -11.80 -21.96
C GLN A 542 11.47 -12.05 -23.45
N GLN A 543 11.83 -11.10 -24.31
CA GLN A 543 11.53 -11.15 -25.75
C GLN A 543 12.57 -11.95 -26.56
N HIS A 544 13.82 -11.97 -26.11
CA HIS A 544 14.93 -12.64 -26.81
C HIS A 544 15.50 -13.86 -26.07
N TYR A 545 14.88 -14.28 -24.97
CA TYR A 545 15.33 -15.42 -24.15
C TYR A 545 15.62 -16.66 -25.00
N LEU A 546 14.72 -17.02 -25.94
CA LEU A 546 14.89 -18.19 -26.78
C LEU A 546 16.10 -18.08 -27.73
N VAL A 547 16.37 -16.89 -28.24
CA VAL A 547 17.50 -16.63 -29.17
C VAL A 547 18.83 -16.70 -28.41
N VAL A 548 18.89 -16.07 -27.24
CA VAL A 548 20.08 -16.10 -26.37
C VAL A 548 20.35 -17.53 -25.88
N PHE A 549 19.29 -18.25 -25.48
CA PHE A 549 19.39 -19.65 -25.06
C PHE A 549 19.92 -20.55 -26.17
N MET A 550 19.41 -20.39 -27.41
CA MET A 550 19.91 -21.14 -28.56
C MET A 550 21.36 -20.79 -28.89
N ALA A 551 21.77 -19.53 -28.79
CA ALA A 551 23.16 -19.11 -28.99
C ALA A 551 24.11 -19.75 -27.96
N ILE A 552 23.70 -19.81 -26.68
CA ILE A 552 24.48 -20.46 -25.62
C ILE A 552 24.65 -21.96 -25.91
N ILE A 553 23.58 -22.66 -26.31
CA ILE A 553 23.65 -24.09 -26.66
C ILE A 553 24.61 -24.33 -27.82
N ILE A 554 24.54 -23.52 -28.88
CA ILE A 554 25.45 -23.64 -30.04
C ILE A 554 26.90 -23.44 -29.61
N THR A 555 27.16 -22.45 -28.75
CA THR A 555 28.51 -22.15 -28.26
C THR A 555 29.07 -23.30 -27.41
N LEU A 556 28.24 -23.89 -26.54
CA LEU A 556 28.61 -25.05 -25.73
C LEU A 556 28.89 -26.28 -26.61
N MET A 557 28.08 -26.54 -27.64
CA MET A 557 28.28 -27.65 -28.56
C MET A 557 29.60 -27.52 -29.35
N LEU A 558 29.92 -26.31 -29.82
CA LEU A 558 31.19 -26.04 -30.48
C LEU A 558 32.38 -26.20 -29.52
N GLY A 559 32.26 -25.70 -28.29
CA GLY A 559 33.29 -25.85 -27.25
C GLY A 559 33.58 -27.32 -26.91
N LEU A 560 32.54 -28.13 -26.74
CA LEU A 560 32.67 -29.57 -26.47
C LEU A 560 33.30 -30.33 -27.65
N SER A 561 32.98 -29.96 -28.89
CA SER A 561 33.60 -30.54 -30.09
C SER A 561 35.11 -30.26 -30.14
N VAL A 562 35.52 -29.01 -29.93
CA VAL A 562 36.94 -28.61 -29.90
C VAL A 562 37.68 -29.33 -28.76
N TYR A 563 37.07 -29.41 -27.58
CA TYR A 563 37.65 -30.12 -26.43
C TYR A 563 37.80 -31.62 -26.71
N GLY A 564 36.80 -32.26 -27.33
CA GLY A 564 36.87 -33.66 -27.72
C GLY A 564 37.99 -33.95 -28.71
N ILE A 565 38.15 -33.10 -29.74
CA ILE A 565 39.24 -33.23 -30.71
C ILE A 565 40.60 -33.07 -30.03
N TRP A 566 40.76 -32.08 -29.15
CA TRP A 566 42.00 -31.87 -28.40
C TRP A 566 42.31 -33.05 -27.46
N PHE A 567 41.31 -33.59 -26.78
CA PHE A 567 41.45 -34.73 -25.88
C PHE A 567 41.91 -35.99 -26.63
N VAL A 568 41.30 -36.30 -27.78
CA VAL A 568 41.71 -37.43 -28.63
C VAL A 568 43.13 -37.24 -29.17
N TRP A 569 43.49 -36.02 -29.58
CA TRP A 569 44.84 -35.71 -30.05
C TRP A 569 45.88 -35.91 -28.95
N ARG A 570 45.59 -35.44 -27.73
CA ARG A 570 46.46 -35.61 -26.56
C ARG A 570 46.61 -37.07 -26.15
N TRP A 571 45.51 -37.83 -26.14
CA TRP A 571 45.54 -39.27 -25.81
C TRP A 571 46.37 -40.08 -26.80
N ARG A 572 46.36 -39.71 -28.10
CA ARG A 572 47.23 -40.33 -29.11
C ARG A 572 48.72 -40.07 -28.90
N GLN A 573 49.12 -38.95 -28.29
CA GLN A 573 50.53 -38.66 -28.02
C GLN A 573 51.08 -39.43 -26.81
N GLU A 574 50.25 -39.77 -25.83
CA GLU A 574 50.68 -40.55 -24.65
C GLU A 574 50.83 -42.06 -24.95
N ALA A 575 50.25 -42.56 -26.05
CA ALA A 575 50.28 -43.98 -26.43
C ALA A 575 51.60 -44.45 -27.11
N THR A 576 52.58 -43.57 -27.33
CA THR A 576 53.88 -43.94 -27.91
C THR A 576 55.00 -43.87 -26.87
N ILE A 577 55.11 -44.89 -26.03
CA ILE A 577 56.32 -45.18 -25.26
C ILE A 577 57.04 -46.34 -25.97
N PRO A 578 58.27 -46.16 -26.50
CA PRO A 578 58.98 -47.24 -27.17
C PRO A 578 59.52 -48.26 -26.16
N TYR A 579 59.21 -49.53 -26.42
CA TYR A 579 59.73 -50.72 -25.76
C TYR A 579 61.27 -50.76 -25.88
N LYS A 580 61.99 -50.70 -24.75
CA LYS A 580 63.44 -50.98 -24.68
C LYS A 580 63.64 -52.47 -24.36
N PRO A 581 64.31 -53.25 -25.23
CA PRO A 581 64.64 -54.64 -24.89
C PRO A 581 65.71 -54.67 -23.79
N VAL A 582 65.58 -55.65 -22.90
CA VAL A 582 66.55 -55.92 -21.83
C VAL A 582 67.82 -56.51 -22.45
N GLY A 583 68.93 -55.76 -22.40
CA GLY A 583 70.26 -56.23 -22.78
C GLY A 583 71.00 -55.40 -23.83
N SER A 584 71.01 -54.06 -23.70
CA SER A 584 72.00 -53.15 -24.31
C SER A 584 71.94 -51.78 -23.66
#